data_AF-A0A8S9XM09-F1
#
_entry.id   AF-A0A8S9XM09-F1
#
_cell.length_a   1.000
_cell.length_b   1.000
_cell.length_c   1.000
_cell.angle_alpha   90.00
_cell.angle_beta   90.00
_cell.angle_gamma   90.00
#
_symmetry.space_group_name_H-M   'P 1'
#
loop_
_entity.id
_entity.type
_entity.pdbx_description
1 polymer ?
#
loop_
_entity_poly.entity_id
_entity_poly.type
_entity_poly.pdbx_seq_one_letter_code
_entity_poly.pdbx_strand_id
1 'polypeptide(L)'
;MTRLAVPEFIESTQEKIRKLKVEENNLRRKKHAAAIKIQKTVRGWMTRNHLKMLKKKATTIQRYWRGYKGRLQVAEFVEKMYQRMVENYYQKMATRIQALWRGYWSRKTMNYYEKKAWLKSVEAVNEDTLRKMRELRMAEEALAAKDMEDELEPWLHYMANKLHHFLRTTVRPGIYSDPKTTEYTEIERFLASYQYRGFMTDLRR
;
A
#
# COMPACT_ATOMS: atom_id res chain seq x y z
N MET A 1 82.92 56.17 37.51
CA MET A 1 82.79 55.25 36.36
C MET A 1 83.73 54.07 36.58
N THR A 2 83.22 52.97 37.10
CA THR A 2 83.98 51.74 37.37
C THR A 2 84.27 51.03 36.04
N ARG A 3 85.56 50.90 35.66
CA ARG A 3 85.98 50.07 34.52
C ARG A 3 85.84 48.60 34.93
N LEU A 4 84.88 47.90 34.32
CA LEU A 4 84.72 46.45 34.45
C LEU A 4 86.01 45.73 34.01
N ALA A 5 86.35 44.62 34.67
CA ALA A 5 87.48 43.80 34.25
C ALA A 5 87.20 43.20 32.86
N VAL A 6 88.23 43.08 32.01
CA VAL A 6 88.10 42.59 30.62
C VAL A 6 87.24 41.31 30.46
N PRO A 7 87.31 40.31 31.37
CA PRO A 7 86.45 39.12 31.31
C PRO A 7 84.96 39.41 31.51
N GLU A 8 84.58 40.28 32.46
CA GLU A 8 83.17 40.65 32.73
C GLU A 8 82.54 41.39 31.53
N PHE A 9 83.34 42.21 30.84
CA PHE A 9 82.89 42.90 29.63
C PHE A 9 82.61 41.93 28.47
N ILE A 10 83.46 40.92 28.30
CA ILE A 10 83.28 39.89 27.27
C ILE A 10 82.01 39.07 27.57
N GLU A 11 81.82 38.64 28.81
CA GLU A 11 80.65 37.85 29.23
C GLU A 11 79.34 38.64 29.07
N SER A 12 79.33 39.91 29.49
CA SER A 12 78.22 40.86 29.27
C SER A 12 77.85 40.99 27.79
N THR A 13 78.86 41.10 26.92
CA THR A 13 78.67 41.25 25.47
C THR A 13 78.13 39.96 24.84
N GLN A 14 78.66 38.80 25.24
CA GLN A 14 78.18 37.49 24.77
C GLN A 14 76.72 37.26 25.17
N GLU A 15 76.34 37.60 26.39
CA GLU A 15 74.95 37.49 26.85
C GLU A 15 74.01 38.41 26.06
N LYS A 16 74.45 39.63 25.73
CA LYS A 16 73.69 40.55 24.89
C LYS A 16 73.49 40.00 23.46
N ILE A 17 74.52 39.41 22.86
CA ILE A 17 74.43 38.74 21.55
C ILE A 17 73.46 37.54 21.61
N ARG A 18 73.50 36.76 22.69
CA ARG A 18 72.59 35.62 22.90
C ARG A 18 71.13 36.08 22.96
N LYS A 19 70.83 37.14 23.70
CA LYS A 19 69.49 37.75 23.78
C LYS A 19 69.00 38.25 22.42
N LEU A 20 69.85 38.97 21.68
CA LEU A 20 69.51 39.45 20.33
C LEU A 20 69.20 38.30 19.35
N LYS A 21 69.98 37.21 19.39
CA LYS A 21 69.71 36.00 18.58
C LYS A 21 68.39 35.33 18.94
N VAL A 22 68.05 35.25 20.23
CA VAL A 22 66.77 34.69 20.69
C VAL A 22 65.61 35.56 20.21
N GLU A 23 65.74 36.89 20.31
CA GLU A 23 64.73 37.83 19.86
C GLU A 23 64.52 37.78 18.33
N GLU A 24 65.61 37.71 17.55
CA GLU A 24 65.55 37.53 16.10
C GLU A 24 64.85 36.22 15.73
N ASN A 25 65.20 35.11 16.37
CA ASN A 25 64.55 33.82 16.14
C ASN A 25 63.06 33.84 16.48
N ASN A 26 62.67 34.51 17.58
CA ASN A 26 61.28 34.70 17.94
C ASN A 26 60.53 35.53 16.90
N LEU A 27 61.16 36.60 16.38
CA LEU A 27 60.58 37.41 15.31
C LEU A 27 60.42 36.61 14.01
N ARG A 28 61.42 35.79 13.64
CA ARG A 28 61.35 34.88 12.48
C ARG A 28 60.20 33.88 12.63
N ARG A 29 60.03 33.26 13.80
CA ARG A 29 58.91 32.35 14.09
C ARG A 29 57.56 33.05 14.00
N LYS A 30 57.42 34.27 14.54
CA LYS A 30 56.19 35.07 14.43
C LYS A 30 55.84 35.39 12.98
N LYS A 31 56.82 35.85 12.19
CA LYS A 31 56.66 36.12 10.75
C LYS A 31 56.25 34.86 9.99
N HIS A 32 56.88 33.73 10.28
CA HIS A 32 56.57 32.46 9.65
C HIS A 32 55.14 31.98 9.98
N ALA A 33 54.72 32.06 11.25
CA ALA A 33 53.36 31.72 11.67
C ALA A 33 52.30 32.62 11.00
N ALA A 34 52.58 33.92 10.89
CA ALA A 34 51.72 34.85 10.17
C ALA A 34 51.62 34.51 8.68
N ALA A 35 52.75 34.19 8.03
CA ALA A 35 52.79 33.76 6.64
C ALA A 35 51.97 32.48 6.41
N ILE A 36 52.12 31.47 7.27
CA ILE A 36 51.30 30.24 7.20
C ILE A 36 49.81 30.59 7.31
N LYS A 37 49.43 31.50 8.22
CA LYS A 37 48.04 31.92 8.41
C LYS A 37 47.48 32.59 7.16
N ILE A 38 48.25 33.45 6.50
CA ILE A 38 47.86 34.07 5.23
C ILE A 38 47.73 32.99 4.14
N GLN A 39 48.76 32.16 3.97
CA GLN A 39 48.79 31.13 2.93
C GLN A 39 47.62 30.15 3.04
N LYS A 40 47.33 29.64 4.25
CA LYS A 40 46.21 28.70 4.44
C LYS A 40 44.86 29.36 4.15
N THR A 41 44.69 30.62 4.54
CA THR A 41 43.46 31.39 4.26
C THR A 41 43.28 31.61 2.76
N VAL A 42 44.34 32.01 2.06
CA VAL A 42 44.32 32.23 0.60
C VAL A 42 44.02 30.92 -0.14
N ARG A 43 44.72 29.82 0.18
CA ARG A 43 44.43 28.50 -0.42
C ARG A 43 42.97 28.11 -0.22
N GLY A 44 42.46 28.25 1.00
CA GLY A 44 41.05 27.96 1.30
C GLY A 44 40.07 28.85 0.52
N TRP A 45 40.39 30.14 0.37
CA TRP A 45 39.58 31.07 -0.42
C TRP A 45 39.56 30.68 -1.91
N MET A 46 40.71 30.35 -2.50
CA MET A 46 40.82 29.88 -3.89
C MET A 46 40.00 28.62 -4.12
N THR A 47 40.13 27.60 -3.27
CA THR A 47 39.37 26.35 -3.38
C THR A 47 37.86 26.58 -3.28
N ARG A 48 37.40 27.37 -2.31
CA ARG A 48 35.97 27.68 -2.16
C ARG A 48 35.41 28.42 -3.38
N ASN A 49 36.17 29.37 -3.93
CA ASN A 49 35.76 30.08 -5.15
C ASN A 49 35.69 29.15 -6.36
N HIS A 50 36.67 28.27 -6.51
CA HIS A 50 36.67 27.27 -7.58
C HIS A 50 35.45 26.33 -7.48
N LEU A 51 35.16 25.81 -6.28
CA LEU A 51 33.98 24.97 -6.05
C LEU A 51 32.68 25.73 -6.31
N LYS A 52 32.59 27.01 -5.92
CA LYS A 52 31.43 27.86 -6.21
C LYS A 52 31.22 28.03 -7.72
N MET A 53 32.30 28.24 -8.48
CA MET A 53 32.27 28.31 -9.93
C MET A 53 31.79 26.98 -10.53
N LEU A 54 32.38 25.85 -10.14
CA LEU A 54 31.98 24.52 -10.64
C LEU A 54 30.51 24.23 -10.35
N LYS A 55 30.04 24.53 -9.13
CA LYS A 55 28.63 24.39 -8.76
C LYS A 55 27.72 25.22 -9.67
N LYS A 56 28.07 26.48 -9.94
CA LYS A 56 27.30 27.35 -10.85
C LYS A 56 27.23 26.77 -12.25
N LYS A 57 28.34 26.24 -12.78
CA LYS A 57 28.39 25.58 -14.10
C LYS A 57 27.53 24.32 -14.12
N ALA A 58 27.66 23.45 -13.12
CA ALA A 58 26.85 22.24 -12.99
C ALA A 58 25.34 22.55 -12.93
N THR A 59 24.93 23.50 -12.09
CA THR A 59 23.52 23.93 -12.00
C THR A 59 23.01 24.50 -13.33
N THR A 60 23.86 25.19 -14.09
CA THR A 60 23.49 25.71 -15.42
C THR A 60 23.17 24.56 -16.38
N ILE A 61 24.06 23.58 -16.48
CA ILE A 61 23.86 22.39 -17.34
C ILE A 61 22.59 21.64 -16.91
N GLN A 62 22.44 21.38 -15.61
CA GLN A 62 21.28 20.69 -15.08
C GLN A 62 19.96 21.44 -15.35
N ARG A 63 19.95 22.78 -15.25
CA ARG A 63 18.78 23.61 -15.57
C ARG A 63 18.38 23.44 -17.04
N TYR A 64 19.34 23.51 -17.96
CA TYR A 64 19.08 23.35 -19.39
C TYR A 64 18.56 21.95 -19.71
N TRP A 65 19.15 20.91 -19.12
CA TRP A 65 18.69 19.53 -19.31
C TRP A 65 17.25 19.32 -18.83
N ARG A 66 16.92 19.76 -17.61
CA ARG A 66 15.55 19.67 -17.08
C ARG A 66 14.56 20.42 -17.97
N GLY A 67 14.93 21.60 -18.47
CA GLY A 67 14.11 22.37 -19.40
C GLY A 67 13.90 21.67 -20.74
N TYR A 68 14.96 21.08 -21.31
CA TYR A 68 14.86 20.29 -22.55
C TYR A 68 13.93 19.09 -22.38
N LYS A 69 14.13 18.30 -21.32
CA LYS A 69 13.32 17.12 -21.01
C LYS A 69 11.85 17.48 -20.81
N GLY A 70 11.58 18.59 -20.10
CA GLY A 70 10.22 19.11 -19.93
C GLY A 70 9.56 19.51 -21.25
N ARG A 71 10.28 20.20 -22.15
CA ARG A 71 9.75 20.56 -23.48
C ARG A 71 9.43 19.32 -24.33
N LEU A 72 10.28 18.29 -24.28
CA LEU A 72 10.04 17.03 -24.99
C LEU A 72 8.75 16.35 -24.50
N GLN A 73 8.54 16.29 -23.19
CA GLN A 73 7.33 15.71 -22.60
C GLN A 73 6.07 16.48 -22.98
N VAL A 74 6.13 17.81 -22.99
CA VAL A 74 4.99 18.63 -23.41
C VAL A 74 4.68 18.43 -24.89
N ALA A 75 5.69 18.36 -25.76
CA ALA A 75 5.50 18.09 -27.18
C ALA A 75 4.80 16.74 -27.41
N GLU A 76 5.28 15.68 -26.76
CA GLU A 76 4.66 14.34 -26.84
C GLU A 76 3.22 14.34 -26.32
N PHE A 77 2.96 15.05 -25.21
CA PHE A 77 1.62 15.17 -24.64
C PHE A 77 0.65 15.89 -25.59
N VAL A 78 1.09 17.00 -26.18
CA VAL A 78 0.27 17.78 -27.14
C VAL A 78 -0.04 16.95 -28.38
N GLU A 79 0.94 16.20 -28.91
CA GLU A 79 0.74 15.31 -30.05
C GLU A 79 -0.32 14.24 -29.74
N LYS A 80 -0.22 13.57 -28.58
CA LYS A 80 -1.21 12.57 -28.15
C LYS A 80 -2.60 13.16 -27.97
N MET A 81 -2.70 14.37 -27.41
CA MET A 81 -3.96 15.08 -27.26
C MET A 81 -4.59 15.42 -28.62
N TYR A 82 -3.78 15.88 -29.57
CA TYR A 82 -4.24 16.16 -30.92
C TYR A 82 -4.74 14.90 -31.62
N GLN A 83 -3.98 13.81 -31.58
CA GLN A 83 -4.38 12.51 -32.15
C GLN A 83 -5.72 12.03 -31.57
N ARG A 84 -5.88 12.08 -30.24
CA ARG A 84 -7.14 11.71 -29.57
C ARG A 84 -8.30 12.59 -29.98
N MET A 85 -8.08 13.90 -30.11
CA MET A 85 -9.12 14.84 -30.56
C MET A 85 -9.60 14.49 -31.97
N VAL A 86 -8.66 14.25 -32.88
CA VAL A 86 -8.95 13.86 -34.27
C VAL A 86 -9.69 12.53 -34.33
N GLU A 87 -9.22 11.52 -33.60
CA GLU A 87 -9.86 10.21 -33.51
C GLU A 87 -11.30 10.34 -32.99
N ASN A 88 -11.51 11.05 -31.88
CA ASN A 88 -12.84 11.27 -31.31
C ASN A 88 -13.79 11.97 -32.29
N TYR A 89 -13.29 12.93 -33.06
CA TYR A 89 -14.08 13.61 -34.08
C TYR A 89 -14.55 12.61 -35.16
N TYR A 90 -13.62 11.83 -35.71
CA TYR A 90 -13.97 10.85 -36.76
C TYR A 90 -14.83 9.71 -36.23
N GLN A 91 -14.60 9.23 -35.01
CA GLN A 91 -15.46 8.23 -34.35
C GLN A 91 -16.90 8.74 -34.18
N LYS A 92 -17.06 10.01 -33.80
CA LYS A 92 -18.39 10.64 -33.71
C LYS A 92 -19.07 10.71 -35.08
N MET A 93 -18.34 11.08 -36.13
CA MET A 93 -18.90 11.13 -37.49
C MET A 93 -19.23 9.74 -38.03
N ALA A 94 -18.35 8.76 -37.83
CA ALA A 94 -18.58 7.37 -38.18
C ALA A 94 -19.84 6.83 -37.49
N THR A 95 -20.01 7.10 -36.19
CA THR A 95 -21.21 6.71 -35.44
C THR A 95 -22.48 7.27 -36.06
N ARG A 96 -22.49 8.53 -36.51
CA ARG A 96 -23.65 9.15 -37.17
C ARG A 96 -23.97 8.47 -38.49
N ILE A 97 -22.95 8.23 -39.33
CA ILE A 97 -23.12 7.54 -40.63
C ILE A 97 -23.67 6.15 -40.41
N GLN A 98 -23.08 5.39 -39.47
CA GLN A 98 -23.50 4.04 -39.16
C GLN A 98 -24.92 3.99 -38.59
N ALA A 99 -25.31 4.93 -37.71
CA ALA A 99 -26.66 5.00 -37.16
C ALA A 99 -27.70 5.26 -38.27
N LEU A 100 -27.42 6.19 -39.19
CA LEU A 100 -28.27 6.44 -40.35
C LEU A 100 -28.40 5.18 -41.22
N TRP A 101 -27.29 4.52 -41.53
CA TRP A 101 -27.29 3.29 -42.32
C TRP A 101 -28.09 2.17 -41.65
N ARG A 102 -27.84 1.88 -40.37
CA ARG A 102 -28.58 0.86 -39.61
C ARG A 102 -30.07 1.17 -39.58
N GLY A 103 -30.44 2.43 -39.42
CA GLY A 103 -31.83 2.87 -39.47
C GLY A 103 -32.47 2.66 -40.85
N TYR A 104 -31.78 3.06 -41.93
CA TYR A 104 -32.24 2.82 -43.30
C TYR A 104 -32.40 1.32 -43.58
N TRP A 105 -31.37 0.52 -43.28
CA TRP A 105 -31.39 -0.92 -43.50
C TRP A 105 -32.55 -1.58 -42.77
N SER A 106 -32.74 -1.26 -41.49
CA SER A 106 -33.86 -1.79 -40.72
C SER A 106 -35.22 -1.45 -41.32
N ARG A 107 -35.42 -0.24 -41.85
CA ARG A 107 -36.69 0.14 -42.49
C ARG A 107 -36.89 -0.54 -43.85
N LYS A 108 -35.80 -0.86 -44.54
CA LYS A 108 -35.86 -1.52 -45.85
C LYS A 108 -36.10 -3.03 -45.75
N THR A 109 -35.51 -3.69 -44.76
CA THR A 109 -35.48 -5.16 -44.69
C THR A 109 -36.39 -5.74 -43.61
N MET A 110 -36.84 -4.95 -42.63
CA MET A 110 -37.51 -5.47 -41.44
C MET A 110 -38.93 -4.90 -41.30
N ASN A 111 -39.92 -5.78 -41.25
CA ASN A 111 -41.30 -5.41 -40.93
C ASN A 111 -41.44 -5.17 -39.41
N TYR A 112 -41.89 -3.98 -39.01
CA TYR A 112 -42.02 -3.58 -37.60
C TYR A 112 -42.93 -4.54 -36.81
N TYR A 113 -44.04 -4.97 -37.41
CA TYR A 113 -45.03 -5.80 -36.72
C TYR A 113 -44.50 -7.21 -36.47
N GLU A 114 -43.78 -7.79 -37.44
CA GLU A 114 -43.11 -9.09 -37.29
C GLU A 114 -42.02 -9.03 -36.22
N LYS A 115 -41.19 -7.98 -36.24
CA LYS A 115 -40.16 -7.78 -35.20
C LYS A 115 -40.78 -7.65 -33.81
N LYS A 116 -41.88 -6.89 -33.69
CA LYS A 116 -42.58 -6.69 -32.41
C LYS A 116 -43.17 -8.00 -31.88
N ALA A 117 -43.75 -8.83 -32.76
CA ALA A 117 -44.26 -10.14 -32.40
C ALA A 117 -43.12 -11.07 -31.94
N TRP A 118 -42.00 -11.09 -32.67
CA TRP A 118 -40.82 -11.87 -32.27
C TRP A 118 -40.26 -11.41 -30.91
N LEU A 119 -40.14 -10.11 -30.66
CA LEU A 119 -39.66 -9.59 -29.36
C LEU A 119 -40.54 -10.07 -28.20
N LYS A 120 -41.87 -10.09 -28.37
CA LYS A 120 -42.77 -10.64 -27.36
C LYS A 120 -42.55 -12.14 -27.14
N SER A 121 -42.30 -12.92 -28.20
CA SER A 121 -41.97 -14.33 -28.03
C SER A 121 -40.65 -14.55 -27.30
N VAL A 122 -39.65 -13.70 -27.57
CA VAL A 122 -38.35 -13.76 -26.88
C VAL A 122 -38.51 -13.40 -25.41
N GLU A 123 -39.30 -12.38 -25.10
CA GLU A 123 -39.62 -11.97 -23.72
C GLU A 123 -40.28 -13.12 -22.95
N ALA A 124 -41.31 -13.76 -23.54
CA ALA A 124 -41.97 -14.91 -22.92
C ALA A 124 -41.01 -16.10 -22.67
N VAL A 125 -40.13 -16.41 -23.63
CA VAL A 125 -39.11 -17.47 -23.46
C VAL A 125 -38.10 -17.10 -22.37
N ASN A 126 -37.71 -15.83 -22.30
CA ASN A 126 -36.79 -15.34 -21.27
C ASN A 126 -37.42 -15.43 -19.87
N GLU A 127 -38.69 -15.05 -19.73
CA GLU A 127 -39.44 -15.19 -18.47
C GLU A 127 -39.53 -16.66 -18.03
N ASP A 128 -39.84 -17.57 -18.96
CA ASP A 128 -39.88 -19.01 -18.70
C ASP A 128 -38.51 -19.55 -18.26
N THR A 129 -37.44 -19.10 -18.94
CA THR A 129 -36.06 -19.49 -18.60
C THR A 129 -35.68 -19.02 -17.20
N LEU A 130 -35.99 -17.76 -16.87
CA LEU A 130 -35.73 -17.20 -15.54
C LEU A 130 -36.55 -17.91 -14.45
N ARG A 131 -37.79 -18.31 -14.75
CA ARG A 131 -38.60 -19.12 -13.83
C ARG A 131 -37.95 -20.47 -13.56
N LYS A 132 -37.56 -21.20 -14.62
CA LYS A 132 -36.88 -22.49 -14.48
C LYS A 132 -35.57 -22.38 -13.72
N MET A 133 -34.78 -21.33 -13.96
CA MET A 133 -33.54 -21.08 -13.21
C MET A 133 -33.81 -20.86 -11.71
N ARG A 134 -34.88 -20.16 -11.34
CA ARG A 134 -35.27 -20.01 -9.93
C ARG A 134 -35.72 -21.33 -9.31
N GLU A 135 -36.54 -22.10 -10.03
CA GLU A 135 -37.01 -23.41 -9.56
C GLU A 135 -35.85 -24.38 -9.34
N LEU A 136 -34.91 -24.45 -10.27
CA LEU A 136 -33.69 -25.26 -10.14
C LEU A 136 -32.84 -24.82 -8.95
N ARG A 137 -32.61 -23.51 -8.80
CA ARG A 137 -31.87 -22.97 -7.66
C ARG A 137 -32.52 -23.33 -6.32
N MET A 138 -33.84 -23.19 -6.21
CA MET A 138 -34.57 -23.55 -4.99
C MET A 138 -34.47 -25.05 -4.70
N ALA A 139 -34.54 -25.88 -5.74
CA ALA A 139 -34.37 -27.33 -5.60
C ALA A 139 -32.95 -27.71 -5.18
N GLU A 140 -31.92 -27.06 -5.73
CA GLU A 140 -30.52 -27.22 -5.32
C GLU A 140 -30.30 -26.79 -3.87
N GLU A 141 -30.83 -25.63 -3.46
CA GLU A 141 -30.74 -25.13 -2.08
C GLU A 141 -31.47 -26.06 -1.10
N ALA A 142 -32.65 -26.59 -1.48
CA ALA A 142 -33.39 -27.54 -0.66
C ALA A 142 -32.67 -28.90 -0.53
N LEU A 143 -32.06 -29.38 -1.61
CA LEU A 143 -31.25 -30.60 -1.58
C LEU A 143 -30.02 -30.41 -0.70
N ALA A 144 -29.30 -29.30 -0.85
CA ALA A 144 -28.14 -29.00 -0.01
C ALA A 144 -28.49 -28.85 1.47
N ALA A 145 -29.65 -28.24 1.78
CA ALA A 145 -30.15 -28.15 3.15
C ALA A 145 -30.46 -29.54 3.74
N LYS A 146 -31.06 -30.42 2.94
CA LYS A 146 -31.35 -31.79 3.33
C LYS A 146 -30.06 -32.61 3.52
N ASP A 147 -29.12 -32.52 2.58
CA ASP A 147 -27.83 -33.21 2.68
C ASP A 147 -27.07 -32.75 3.94
N MET A 148 -27.12 -31.46 4.27
CA MET A 148 -26.56 -30.92 5.50
C MET A 148 -27.28 -31.46 6.75
N GLU A 149 -28.61 -31.55 6.75
CA GLU A 149 -29.38 -32.13 7.85
C GLU A 149 -29.03 -33.62 8.06
N ASP A 150 -29.00 -34.39 6.96
CA ASP A 150 -28.64 -35.82 6.96
C ASP A 150 -27.18 -36.04 7.44
N GLU A 151 -26.24 -35.12 7.12
CA GLU A 151 -24.86 -35.14 7.63
C GLU A 151 -24.75 -34.77 9.11
N LEU A 152 -25.53 -33.79 9.59
CA LEU A 152 -25.49 -33.34 10.98
C LEU A 152 -26.15 -34.34 11.94
N GLU A 153 -27.16 -35.07 11.49
CA GLU A 153 -28.00 -35.93 12.33
C GLU A 153 -27.18 -36.95 13.17
N PRO A 154 -26.20 -37.70 12.60
CA PRO A 154 -25.35 -38.60 13.38
C PRO A 154 -24.44 -37.88 14.39
N TRP A 155 -23.97 -36.67 14.05
CA TRP A 155 -23.15 -35.86 14.96
C TRP A 155 -23.96 -35.31 16.13
N LEU A 156 -25.20 -34.87 15.87
CA LEU A 156 -26.15 -34.46 16.89
C LEU A 156 -26.46 -35.61 17.85
N HIS A 157 -26.70 -36.81 17.29
CA HIS A 157 -26.85 -38.05 18.05
C HIS A 157 -25.61 -38.35 18.94
N TYR A 158 -24.41 -38.26 18.37
CA TYR A 158 -23.15 -38.46 19.10
C TYR A 158 -22.94 -37.43 20.22
N MET A 159 -23.11 -36.14 19.90
CA MET A 159 -22.93 -35.04 20.84
C MET A 159 -23.94 -35.12 21.98
N ALA A 160 -25.22 -35.40 21.69
CA ALA A 160 -26.24 -35.56 22.71
C ALA A 160 -25.82 -36.63 23.73
N ASN A 161 -25.36 -37.78 23.24
CA ASN A 161 -24.88 -38.88 24.08
C ASN A 161 -23.61 -38.53 24.87
N LYS A 162 -22.69 -37.72 24.33
CA LYS A 162 -21.51 -37.26 25.08
C LYS A 162 -21.84 -36.22 26.14
N LEU A 163 -22.77 -35.32 25.86
CA LEU A 163 -23.06 -34.14 26.67
C LEU A 163 -24.25 -34.32 27.62
N HIS A 164 -24.92 -35.48 27.62
CA HIS A 164 -26.13 -35.72 28.42
C HIS A 164 -25.97 -35.43 29.93
N HIS A 165 -24.77 -35.63 30.49
CA HIS A 165 -24.46 -35.37 31.89
C HIS A 165 -24.32 -33.88 32.23
N PHE A 166 -24.22 -33.01 31.22
CA PHE A 166 -24.28 -31.56 31.38
C PHE A 166 -25.71 -31.03 31.47
N LEU A 167 -26.72 -31.89 31.30
CA LEU A 167 -28.10 -31.57 31.56
C LEU A 167 -28.31 -31.33 33.06
N ARG A 168 -29.05 -30.27 33.36
CA ARG A 168 -29.56 -29.96 34.70
C ARG A 168 -30.28 -31.16 35.32
N THR A 169 -30.06 -31.32 36.63
CA THR A 169 -30.84 -32.24 37.48
C THR A 169 -31.76 -31.45 38.40
N THR A 170 -32.67 -32.13 39.09
CA THR A 170 -33.55 -31.51 40.10
C THR A 170 -32.78 -30.82 41.23
N VAL A 171 -31.53 -31.25 41.48
CA VAL A 171 -30.71 -30.77 42.60
C VAL A 171 -29.59 -29.84 42.15
N ARG A 172 -29.04 -30.01 40.94
CA ARG A 172 -27.90 -29.21 40.44
C ARG A 172 -28.16 -28.66 39.04
N PRO A 173 -27.91 -27.36 38.79
CA PRO A 173 -28.01 -26.80 37.44
C PRO A 173 -26.98 -27.44 36.51
N GLY A 174 -27.34 -27.56 35.23
CA GLY A 174 -26.47 -28.07 34.17
C GLY A 174 -25.48 -27.00 33.70
N ILE A 175 -24.49 -27.38 32.91
CA ILE A 175 -23.50 -26.41 32.39
C ILE A 175 -24.16 -25.37 31.49
N TYR A 176 -25.20 -25.78 30.74
CA TYR A 176 -25.94 -24.91 29.83
C TYR A 176 -27.20 -24.30 30.45
N SER A 177 -27.40 -24.43 31.76
CA SER A 177 -28.52 -23.79 32.46
C SER A 177 -28.29 -22.28 32.59
N ASP A 178 -29.35 -21.49 32.42
CA ASP A 178 -29.33 -20.09 32.84
C ASP A 178 -29.42 -20.02 34.39
N PRO A 179 -28.49 -19.34 35.10
CA PRO A 179 -28.55 -19.21 36.55
C PRO A 179 -29.80 -18.49 37.08
N LYS A 180 -30.47 -17.70 36.23
CA LYS A 180 -31.63 -16.88 36.61
C LYS A 180 -32.94 -17.65 36.57
N THR A 181 -32.99 -18.81 35.90
CA THR A 181 -34.22 -19.57 35.69
C THR A 181 -34.00 -21.06 35.93
N THR A 182 -35.07 -21.79 36.21
CA THR A 182 -35.03 -23.25 36.31
C THR A 182 -35.51 -23.97 35.04
N GLU A 183 -35.90 -23.21 34.01
CA GLU A 183 -36.30 -23.72 32.72
C GLU A 183 -35.10 -24.18 31.89
N TYR A 184 -35.30 -25.21 31.06
CA TYR A 184 -34.27 -25.69 30.15
C TYR A 184 -34.00 -24.68 29.04
N THR A 185 -32.73 -24.40 28.79
CA THR A 185 -32.29 -23.66 27.59
C THR A 185 -32.50 -24.51 26.33
N GLU A 186 -32.34 -23.91 25.15
CA GLU A 186 -32.54 -24.64 23.88
C GLU A 186 -31.69 -25.91 23.76
N ILE A 187 -30.42 -25.83 24.19
CA ILE A 187 -29.51 -26.98 24.24
C ILE A 187 -29.99 -28.01 25.27
N GLU A 188 -30.40 -27.57 26.48
CA GLU A 188 -30.90 -28.50 27.50
C GLU A 188 -32.22 -29.16 27.09
N ARG A 189 -33.10 -28.45 26.36
CA ARG A 189 -34.32 -29.04 25.78
C ARG A 189 -33.99 -30.09 24.73
N PHE A 190 -33.03 -29.80 23.84
CA PHE A 190 -32.55 -30.77 22.86
C PHE A 190 -31.98 -32.02 23.54
N LEU A 191 -31.08 -31.85 24.52
CA LEU A 191 -30.52 -32.96 25.30
C LEU A 191 -31.62 -33.74 26.04
N ALA A 192 -32.53 -33.06 26.74
CA ALA A 192 -33.63 -33.70 27.47
C ALA A 192 -34.60 -34.46 26.56
N SER A 193 -34.76 -34.04 25.30
CA SER A 193 -35.62 -34.71 24.32
C SER A 193 -35.06 -36.05 23.82
N TYR A 194 -33.78 -36.30 24.07
CA TYR A 194 -33.04 -37.41 23.48
C TYR A 194 -33.10 -38.68 24.36
N GLN A 195 -33.24 -39.86 23.74
CA GLN A 195 -33.36 -41.13 24.47
C GLN A 195 -32.00 -41.80 24.74
N TYR A 196 -31.46 -41.63 25.94
CA TYR A 196 -30.11 -42.09 26.30
C TYR A 196 -29.97 -43.57 26.70
N ARG A 197 -31.08 -44.29 26.90
CA ARG A 197 -31.05 -45.66 27.46
C ARG A 197 -30.36 -46.67 26.54
N GLY A 198 -30.51 -46.55 25.22
CA GLY A 198 -29.92 -47.47 24.23
C GLY A 198 -28.40 -47.32 24.05
N PHE A 199 -27.90 -46.09 24.06
CA PHE A 199 -26.46 -45.83 23.94
C PHE A 199 -25.66 -46.36 25.15
N MET A 200 -26.21 -46.21 26.36
CA MET A 200 -25.58 -46.69 27.59
C MET A 200 -25.54 -48.22 27.68
N THR A 201 -26.43 -48.93 26.97
CA THR A 201 -26.38 -50.40 26.86
C THR A 201 -25.32 -50.88 25.86
N ASP A 202 -25.08 -50.14 24.77
CA ASP A 202 -24.08 -50.50 23.76
C ASP A 202 -22.63 -50.27 24.23
N LEU A 203 -22.39 -49.26 25.09
CA LEU A 203 -21.08 -49.02 25.72
C LEU A 203 -20.65 -50.09 26.75
N ARG A 204 -21.57 -50.96 27.20
CA ARG A 204 -21.30 -52.03 28.18
C ARG A 204 -20.88 -53.36 27.53
N ARG A 205 -20.89 -53.46 26.21
CA ARG A 205 -20.30 -54.57 25.44
C ARG A 205 -18.85 -54.25 25.10
#